data_AF-A0A381UKY8-F1
#
_entry.id   AF-A0A381UKY8-F1
#
_cell.length_a   1.000
_cell.length_b   1.000
_cell.length_c   1.000
_cell.angle_alpha   90.00
_cell.angle_beta   90.00
_cell.angle_gamma   90.00
#
_symmetry.space_group_name_H-M   'P 1'
#
loop_
_entity.id
_entity.type
_entity.pdbx_description
1 polymer ?
#
loop_
_entity_poly.entity_id
_entity_poly.type
_entity_poly.pdbx_seq_one_letter_code
_entity_poly.pdbx_strand_id
1 'polypeptide(L)'
;VDPEFSLTVDGREVAFHDDGSTLLDLLRERLGITSAKDGCSPQGQCGCCTVLVDGQPRVSCVTPARRVAGRTITTLDGLPESEQRAWADAFCSTGGSQCGFCTPGIVVRLAGLRASGETDRERAARALHAHLCRCTGWQTILEAWDAYGTGAWTGDPVLAARRAELEGGVPQAVGPDVVLGRGGFAADTAPDDHLVAVPDGSGGFGIGETLAEARVAAGKVQGRRTTVPARPPLDLPPGDWAATLRTSWVEPAYLETDAAWCVPGGEPSSPLANGGAFGGKSRSSAPTEARGLADEHGRPVLVLYAREDTVRLGPKRPPVAGGVDVDGRGVLRVARTSGIDAAVARVAPGLVVEEVDIAGPPTSADLRAAGWAEAVALLAAARGEVGTVTAPDGGTATAQVDADGIRITVGCGDPLDETVLRSYCVGAAHMAWSWVTSESLVVDDEGTVQDLTVRSFDVVRATETPSIEVVIEPDDSEPCNGSDAVFAAVAAATWLNRGAPESWPTAT
;
A
#
# COMPACT_ATOMS: atom_id res chain seq x y z
N VAL A 1 7.72 37.89 21.01
CA VAL A 1 8.61 36.74 21.23
C VAL A 1 7.67 35.58 21.41
N ASP A 2 7.54 34.73 20.40
CA ASP A 2 6.65 33.58 20.50
C ASP A 2 7.11 32.69 21.66
N PRO A 3 6.19 32.15 22.47
CA PRO A 3 6.56 31.35 23.63
C PRO A 3 7.39 30.15 23.16
N GLU A 4 8.57 30.00 23.77
CA GLU A 4 9.40 28.81 23.63
C GLU A 4 8.75 27.70 24.46
N PHE A 5 8.36 26.62 23.79
CA PHE A 5 7.87 25.40 24.41
C PHE A 5 9.03 24.42 24.54
N SER A 6 8.94 23.50 25.50
CA SER A 6 9.82 22.33 25.56
C SER A 6 9.02 21.05 25.68
N LEU A 7 9.61 19.93 25.26
CA LEU A 7 9.11 18.58 25.48
C LEU A 7 10.30 17.61 25.53
N THR A 8 10.07 16.36 25.93
CA THR A 8 11.11 15.33 25.92
C THR A 8 10.88 14.39 24.75
N VAL A 9 11.84 14.25 23.82
CA VAL A 9 11.82 13.23 22.76
C VAL A 9 12.93 12.22 23.02
N ASP A 10 12.56 10.95 23.15
CA ASP A 10 13.52 9.84 23.28
C ASP A 10 14.56 10.09 24.39
N GLY A 11 14.09 10.67 25.50
CA GLY A 11 14.90 11.00 26.68
C GLY A 11 15.68 12.31 26.61
N ARG A 12 15.58 13.07 25.51
CA ARG A 12 16.25 14.37 25.31
C ARG A 12 15.25 15.52 25.38
N GLU A 13 15.58 16.57 26.12
CA GLU A 13 14.80 17.80 26.12
C GLU A 13 14.98 18.55 24.80
N VAL A 14 13.87 18.96 24.19
CA VAL A 14 13.81 19.66 22.91
C VAL A 14 13.01 20.94 23.11
N ALA A 15 13.62 22.08 22.85
CA ALA A 15 12.94 23.37 22.78
C ALA A 15 12.44 23.64 21.34
N PHE A 16 11.26 24.25 21.22
CA PHE A 16 10.65 24.60 19.94
C PHE A 16 9.73 25.82 20.07
N HIS A 17 9.50 26.51 18.96
CA HIS A 17 8.53 27.61 18.88
C HIS A 17 7.21 27.11 18.28
N ASP A 18 6.08 27.72 18.67
CA ASP A 18 4.80 27.46 18.00
C ASP A 18 4.73 28.20 16.66
N ASP A 19 5.15 27.53 15.61
CA ASP A 19 5.01 27.92 14.21
C ASP A 19 3.78 27.28 13.53
N GLY A 20 2.89 26.66 14.33
CA GLY A 20 1.74 25.91 13.82
C GLY A 20 2.05 24.49 13.32
N SER A 21 3.31 24.04 13.42
CA SER A 21 3.72 22.69 13.03
C SER A 21 3.04 21.57 13.82
N THR A 22 2.93 20.42 13.15
CA THR A 22 2.51 19.18 13.79
C THR A 22 3.70 18.53 14.51
N LEU A 23 3.41 17.59 15.40
CA LEU A 23 4.44 16.78 16.04
C LEU A 23 5.24 15.99 14.99
N LEU A 24 4.62 15.59 13.87
CA LEU A 24 5.35 14.91 12.80
C LEU A 24 6.40 15.82 12.15
N ASP A 25 6.04 17.07 11.85
CA ASP A 25 6.95 18.04 11.24
C ASP A 25 8.12 18.34 12.21
N LEU A 26 7.84 18.51 13.52
CA LEU A 26 8.88 18.67 14.55
C LEU A 26 9.84 17.46 14.57
N LEU A 27 9.30 16.23 14.57
CA LEU A 27 10.11 15.01 14.63
C LEU A 27 10.98 14.83 13.37
N ARG A 28 10.39 14.98 12.18
CA ARG A 28 11.08 14.68 10.92
C ARG A 28 12.00 15.81 10.48
N GLU A 29 11.50 17.04 10.44
CA GLU A 29 12.21 18.15 9.81
C GLU A 29 13.20 18.83 10.75
N ARG A 30 12.85 18.97 12.04
CA ARG A 30 13.77 19.61 13.01
C ARG A 30 14.68 18.62 13.72
N LEU A 31 14.22 17.39 13.97
CA LEU A 31 14.99 16.39 14.71
C LEU A 31 15.56 15.25 13.85
N GLY A 32 15.20 15.17 12.56
CA GLY A 32 15.68 14.12 11.66
C GLY A 32 15.16 12.72 11.97
N ILE A 33 14.12 12.59 12.82
CA ILE A 33 13.57 11.30 13.23
C ILE A 33 12.61 10.79 12.14
N THR A 34 13.15 9.99 11.23
CA THR A 34 12.42 9.47 10.07
C THR A 34 11.64 8.17 10.36
N SER A 35 11.78 7.58 11.55
CA SER A 35 11.02 6.38 11.92
C SER A 35 9.50 6.64 12.01
N ALA A 36 9.08 7.87 12.35
CA ALA A 36 7.71 8.31 12.16
C ALA A 36 7.47 8.64 10.67
N LYS A 37 6.67 7.82 9.97
CA LYS A 37 6.49 7.93 8.52
C LYS A 37 5.32 8.84 8.13
N ASP A 38 5.53 9.73 7.16
CA ASP A 38 4.47 10.53 6.54
C ASP A 38 3.80 9.78 5.38
N GLY A 39 2.66 9.12 5.64
CA GLY A 39 1.91 8.42 4.59
C GLY A 39 0.61 9.10 4.15
N CYS A 40 -0.08 9.79 5.06
CA CYS A 40 -1.34 10.47 4.75
C CYS A 40 -1.44 11.83 5.42
N SER A 41 -0.34 12.42 5.90
CA SER A 41 -0.42 13.73 6.55
C SER A 41 -1.11 14.74 5.62
N PRO A 42 -1.98 15.61 6.14
CA PRO A 42 -2.38 15.80 7.54
C PRO A 42 -3.72 15.12 7.89
N GLN A 43 -4.04 13.95 7.30
CA GLN A 43 -5.35 13.30 7.47
C GLN A 43 -5.48 12.49 8.77
N GLY A 44 -4.36 11.99 9.33
CA GLY A 44 -4.39 11.21 10.58
C GLY A 44 -5.02 9.82 10.48
N GLN A 45 -5.05 9.22 9.28
CA GLN A 45 -5.86 8.03 9.00
C GLN A 45 -5.09 6.72 8.80
N CYS A 46 -3.82 6.75 8.36
CA CYS A 46 -3.05 5.54 8.04
C CYS A 46 -2.28 4.94 9.23
N GLY A 47 -2.04 5.71 10.31
CA GLY A 47 -1.28 5.26 11.47
C GLY A 47 0.25 5.18 11.31
N CYS A 48 0.81 5.49 10.12
CA CYS A 48 2.25 5.34 9.85
C CYS A 48 3.14 6.26 10.72
N CYS A 49 2.62 7.40 11.15
CA CYS A 49 3.31 8.39 11.97
C CYS A 49 3.12 8.20 13.50
N THR A 50 2.75 6.99 13.93
CA THR A 50 2.41 6.72 15.33
C THR A 50 3.64 6.81 16.23
N VAL A 51 3.51 7.57 17.32
CA VAL A 51 4.48 7.70 18.42
C VAL A 51 3.78 7.45 19.75
N LEU A 52 4.51 7.25 20.86
CA LEU A 52 3.93 7.26 22.20
C LEU A 52 4.01 8.67 22.78
N VAL A 53 2.89 9.17 23.31
CA VAL A 53 2.82 10.40 24.12
C VAL A 53 2.45 9.97 25.53
N ASP A 54 3.37 10.16 26.47
CA ASP A 54 3.25 9.68 27.85
C ASP A 54 2.90 8.18 27.92
N GLY A 55 3.57 7.38 27.08
CA GLY A 55 3.34 5.93 26.95
C GLY A 55 2.09 5.52 26.17
N GLN A 56 1.30 6.48 25.66
CA GLN A 56 0.07 6.18 24.91
C GLN A 56 0.22 6.45 23.41
N PRO A 57 -0.17 5.52 22.53
CA PRO A 57 -0.03 5.69 21.08
C PRO A 57 -0.88 6.85 20.54
N ARG A 58 -0.26 7.72 19.74
CA ARG A 58 -0.87 8.88 19.08
C ARG A 58 -0.30 9.05 17.67
N VAL A 59 -1.17 9.44 16.74
CA VAL A 59 -0.76 9.87 15.39
C VAL A 59 -0.17 11.29 15.45
N SER A 60 1.07 11.46 15.01
CA SER A 60 1.78 12.73 15.15
C SER A 60 1.39 13.78 14.09
N CYS A 61 0.95 13.37 12.90
CA CYS A 61 0.62 14.28 11.78
C CYS A 61 -0.62 15.16 11.97
N VAL A 62 -1.47 14.87 12.96
CA VAL A 62 -2.64 15.69 13.32
C VAL A 62 -2.56 16.21 14.75
N THR A 63 -1.43 15.99 15.42
CA THR A 63 -1.18 16.46 16.78
C THR A 63 -0.34 17.73 16.68
N PRO A 64 -0.89 18.93 16.98
CA PRO A 64 -0.09 20.16 17.00
C PRO A 64 1.02 20.07 18.05
N ALA A 65 2.26 20.44 17.70
CA ALA A 65 3.41 20.31 18.60
C ALA A 65 3.18 21.04 19.94
N ARG A 66 2.62 22.25 19.91
CA ARG A 66 2.25 23.03 21.12
C ARG A 66 1.35 22.30 22.10
N ARG A 67 0.50 21.35 21.63
CA ARG A 67 -0.44 20.62 22.50
C ARG A 67 0.25 19.52 23.30
N VAL A 68 1.47 19.15 22.95
CA VAL A 68 2.28 18.15 23.67
C VAL A 68 3.49 18.79 24.37
N ALA A 69 3.49 20.11 24.53
CA ALA A 69 4.48 20.79 25.37
C ALA A 69 4.48 20.22 26.80
N GLY A 70 5.68 20.02 27.34
CA GLY A 70 5.95 19.44 28.65
C GLY A 70 5.75 17.93 28.75
N ARG A 71 5.39 17.24 27.65
CA ARG A 71 5.14 15.80 27.63
C ARG A 71 6.34 15.00 27.15
N THR A 72 6.30 13.69 27.39
CA THR A 72 7.29 12.75 26.89
C THR A 72 6.80 12.09 25.61
N ILE A 73 7.60 12.20 24.57
CA ILE A 73 7.42 11.56 23.27
C ILE A 73 8.44 10.42 23.15
N THR A 74 7.97 9.22 22.82
CA THR A 74 8.82 8.08 22.50
C THR A 74 8.51 7.63 21.08
N THR A 75 9.51 7.71 20.21
CA THR A 75 9.47 7.21 18.84
C THR A 75 9.91 5.74 18.82
N LEU A 76 10.00 5.14 17.63
CA LEU A 76 10.59 3.81 17.48
C LEU A 76 12.05 3.80 17.96
N ASP A 77 12.79 4.86 17.63
CA ASP A 77 14.22 4.99 17.92
C ASP A 77 14.49 5.16 19.43
N GLY A 78 13.50 5.67 20.17
CA GLY A 78 13.55 5.80 21.63
C GLY A 78 13.07 4.58 22.42
N LEU A 79 12.59 3.52 21.76
CA LEU A 79 12.30 2.26 22.46
C LEU A 79 13.60 1.63 22.98
N PRO A 80 13.56 0.86 24.09
CA PRO A 80 14.73 0.09 24.53
C PRO A 80 15.29 -0.78 23.42
N GLU A 81 16.61 -0.89 23.30
CA GLU A 81 17.27 -1.67 22.22
C GLU A 81 16.80 -3.14 22.21
N SER A 82 16.52 -3.72 23.38
CA SER A 82 15.96 -5.06 23.50
C SER A 82 14.56 -5.19 22.90
N GLU A 83 13.73 -4.16 23.05
CA GLU A 83 12.38 -4.11 22.45
C GLU A 83 12.47 -3.92 20.94
N GLN A 84 13.36 -3.02 20.48
CA GLN A 84 13.61 -2.83 19.04
C GLN A 84 14.04 -4.14 18.38
N ARG A 85 15.02 -4.85 18.98
CA ARG A 85 15.48 -6.15 18.49
C ARG A 85 14.37 -7.21 18.51
N ALA A 86 13.64 -7.34 19.61
CA ALA A 86 12.58 -8.35 19.73
C ALA A 86 11.46 -8.15 18.70
N TRP A 87 11.07 -6.90 18.43
CA TRP A 87 10.10 -6.60 17.36
C TRP A 87 10.69 -6.84 15.97
N ALA A 88 11.93 -6.42 15.71
CA ALA A 88 12.58 -6.67 14.44
C ALA A 88 12.68 -8.17 14.13
N ASP A 89 13.12 -8.97 15.10
CA ASP A 89 13.24 -10.42 14.97
C ASP A 89 11.88 -11.08 14.71
N ALA A 90 10.84 -10.70 15.46
CA ALA A 90 9.50 -11.25 15.29
C ALA A 90 8.91 -10.91 13.91
N PHE A 91 9.02 -9.65 13.47
CA PHE A 91 8.51 -9.23 12.16
C PHE A 91 9.25 -9.89 11.00
N CYS A 92 10.58 -10.05 11.09
CA CYS A 92 11.36 -10.74 10.06
C CYS A 92 11.03 -12.24 10.02
N SER A 93 10.87 -12.88 11.18
CA SER A 93 10.60 -14.32 11.28
C SER A 93 9.23 -14.74 10.78
N THR A 94 8.26 -13.82 10.71
CA THR A 94 6.90 -14.11 10.23
C THR A 94 6.59 -13.46 8.87
N GLY A 95 7.51 -12.66 8.33
CA GLY A 95 7.24 -11.83 7.16
C GLY A 95 6.23 -10.71 7.45
N GLY A 96 6.14 -10.24 8.69
CA GLY A 96 5.27 -9.14 9.13
C GLY A 96 5.61 -7.77 8.52
N SER A 97 6.73 -7.67 7.79
CA SER A 97 7.17 -6.46 7.09
C SER A 97 7.58 -6.78 5.66
N GLN A 98 6.75 -6.37 4.70
CA GLN A 98 7.11 -6.37 3.27
C GLN A 98 7.75 -5.02 2.92
N CYS A 99 6.98 -4.07 2.38
CA CYS A 99 7.51 -2.76 1.99
C CYS A 99 8.13 -1.98 3.15
N GLY A 100 7.66 -2.23 4.38
CA GLY A 100 8.19 -1.65 5.61
C GLY A 100 7.63 -0.29 5.99
N PHE A 101 6.84 0.37 5.13
CA PHE A 101 6.46 1.77 5.36
C PHE A 101 5.54 1.96 6.58
N CYS A 102 4.56 1.08 6.78
CA CYS A 102 3.69 1.13 7.96
C CYS A 102 4.32 0.52 9.22
N THR A 103 5.38 -0.28 9.06
CA THR A 103 5.94 -1.14 10.10
C THR A 103 6.39 -0.36 11.34
N PRO A 104 7.15 0.75 11.23
CA PRO A 104 7.55 1.56 12.39
C PRO A 104 6.39 1.97 13.31
N GLY A 105 5.34 2.55 12.73
CA GLY A 105 4.17 2.99 13.49
C GLY A 105 3.42 1.82 14.13
N ILE A 106 3.37 0.67 13.45
CA ILE A 106 2.77 -0.56 13.99
C ILE A 106 3.59 -1.08 15.17
N VAL A 107 4.91 -1.15 15.05
CA VAL A 107 5.81 -1.58 16.14
C VAL A 107 5.62 -0.70 17.36
N VAL A 108 5.61 0.63 17.20
CA VAL A 108 5.37 1.56 18.32
C VAL A 108 4.00 1.32 18.98
N ARG A 109 2.96 1.10 18.18
CA ARG A 109 1.61 0.79 18.67
C ARG A 109 1.58 -0.50 19.49
N LEU A 110 2.19 -1.57 18.98
CA LEU A 110 2.23 -2.88 19.65
C LEU A 110 3.15 -2.87 20.87
N ALA A 111 4.28 -2.17 20.82
CA ALA A 111 5.17 -1.98 21.98
C ALA A 111 4.44 -1.26 23.12
N GLY A 112 3.72 -0.17 22.82
CA GLY A 112 2.88 0.52 23.81
C GLY A 112 1.79 -0.37 24.39
N LEU A 113 1.21 -1.26 23.58
CA LEU A 113 0.21 -2.22 24.03
C LEU A 113 0.84 -3.26 24.99
N ARG A 114 1.99 -3.86 24.63
CA ARG A 114 2.71 -4.79 25.50
C ARG A 114 3.16 -4.15 26.80
N ALA A 115 3.64 -2.92 26.76
CA ALA A 115 4.07 -2.17 27.95
C ALA A 115 2.91 -1.96 28.95
N SER A 116 1.65 -2.02 28.51
CA SER A 116 0.46 -1.98 29.37
C SER A 116 0.12 -3.33 30.03
N GLY A 117 0.88 -4.39 29.75
CA GLY A 117 0.65 -5.75 30.24
C GLY A 117 -0.28 -6.61 29.37
N GLU A 118 -0.67 -6.12 28.21
CA GLU A 118 -1.55 -6.85 27.27
C GLU A 118 -0.78 -7.93 26.50
N THR A 119 -1.38 -9.11 26.37
CA THR A 119 -0.85 -10.26 25.64
C THR A 119 -1.87 -10.90 24.68
N ASP A 120 -3.13 -10.49 24.72
CA ASP A 120 -4.21 -11.02 23.88
C ASP A 120 -4.07 -10.60 22.41
N ARG A 121 -4.00 -11.59 21.52
CA ARG A 121 -3.95 -11.40 20.06
C ARG A 121 -5.17 -10.65 19.53
N GLU A 122 -6.36 -10.85 20.08
CA GLU A 122 -7.54 -10.10 19.65
C GLU A 122 -7.46 -8.62 20.01
N ARG A 123 -6.85 -8.29 21.16
CA ARG A 123 -6.60 -6.92 21.57
C ARG A 123 -5.57 -6.27 20.65
N ALA A 124 -4.53 -7.00 20.23
CA ALA A 124 -3.61 -6.55 19.20
C ALA A 124 -4.33 -6.27 17.87
N ALA A 125 -5.19 -7.19 17.38
CA ALA A 125 -5.96 -7.00 16.16
C ALA A 125 -6.86 -5.76 16.19
N ARG A 126 -7.56 -5.52 17.32
CA ARG A 126 -8.35 -4.29 17.52
C ARG A 126 -7.47 -3.04 17.59
N ALA A 127 -6.29 -3.12 18.19
CA ALA A 127 -5.36 -2.00 18.26
C ALA A 127 -4.87 -1.57 16.87
N LEU A 128 -4.78 -2.50 15.91
CA LEU A 128 -4.39 -2.27 14.52
C LEU A 128 -5.48 -1.58 13.68
N HIS A 129 -6.72 -1.42 14.16
CA HIS A 129 -7.75 -0.64 13.46
C HIS A 129 -7.32 0.81 13.17
N ALA A 130 -6.42 1.36 14.00
CA ALA A 130 -5.84 2.68 13.81
C ALA A 130 -4.80 2.73 12.66
N HIS A 131 -4.38 1.59 12.15
CA HIS A 131 -3.40 1.46 11.06
C HIS A 131 -4.08 1.04 9.76
N LEU A 132 -3.40 1.32 8.66
CA LEU A 132 -3.60 0.66 7.38
C LEU A 132 -2.31 -0.08 7.03
N CYS A 133 -2.43 -1.27 6.46
CA CYS A 133 -1.35 -2.00 5.81
C CYS A 133 -1.92 -2.56 4.51
N ARG A 134 -1.27 -2.29 3.38
CA ARG A 134 -1.72 -2.77 2.08
C ARG A 134 -1.09 -4.12 1.69
N CYS A 135 0.08 -4.42 2.24
CA CYS A 135 0.95 -5.48 1.71
C CYS A 135 0.80 -6.82 2.44
N THR A 136 0.62 -6.84 3.76
CA THR A 136 0.84 -8.08 4.56
C THR A 136 -0.42 -8.88 4.88
N GLY A 137 -1.60 -8.32 4.59
CA GLY A 137 -2.88 -8.94 4.96
C GLY A 137 -3.11 -9.10 6.47
N TRP A 138 -2.40 -8.34 7.30
CA TRP A 138 -2.51 -8.31 8.77
C TRP A 138 -2.12 -9.59 9.52
N GLN A 139 -2.31 -10.77 8.92
CA GLN A 139 -2.06 -12.05 9.57
C GLN A 139 -0.60 -12.20 10.01
N THR A 140 0.36 -11.89 9.14
CA THR A 140 1.80 -12.00 9.46
C THR A 140 2.24 -11.00 10.54
N ILE A 141 1.56 -9.85 10.65
CA ILE A 141 1.77 -8.87 11.74
C ILE A 141 1.26 -9.43 13.07
N LEU A 142 0.12 -10.11 13.08
CA LEU A 142 -0.41 -10.74 14.28
C LEU A 142 0.39 -12.00 14.68
N GLU A 143 0.95 -12.71 13.71
CA GLU A 143 1.94 -13.75 13.99
C GLU A 143 3.22 -13.15 14.60
N ALA A 144 3.66 -11.97 14.15
CA ALA A 144 4.79 -11.27 14.79
C ALA A 144 4.46 -10.84 16.23
N TRP A 145 3.20 -10.48 16.50
CA TRP A 145 2.74 -10.28 17.88
C TRP A 145 2.95 -11.55 18.71
N ASP A 146 2.55 -12.72 18.22
CA ASP A 146 2.69 -13.99 18.96
C ASP A 146 4.16 -14.43 19.08
N ALA A 147 4.97 -14.19 18.05
CA ALA A 147 6.40 -14.51 18.02
C ALA A 147 7.29 -13.51 18.79
N TYR A 148 6.70 -12.48 19.42
CA TYR A 148 7.45 -11.49 20.17
C TYR A 148 8.30 -12.14 21.26
N GLY A 149 9.63 -11.96 21.18
CA GLY A 149 10.58 -12.47 22.16
C GLY A 149 10.87 -13.97 22.08
N THR A 150 10.45 -14.69 21.03
CA THR A 150 10.67 -16.13 20.90
C THR A 150 12.07 -16.53 20.40
N GLY A 151 12.85 -15.58 19.87
CA GLY A 151 14.20 -15.83 19.39
C GLY A 151 14.67 -14.78 18.38
N ALA A 152 15.95 -14.87 18.00
CA ALA A 152 16.51 -14.00 16.96
C ALA A 152 16.12 -14.50 15.57
N TRP A 153 15.93 -13.59 14.63
CA TRP A 153 15.75 -13.96 13.22
C TRP A 153 17.05 -14.53 12.65
N THR A 154 16.94 -15.64 11.90
CA THR A 154 18.09 -16.35 11.32
C THR A 154 18.01 -16.48 9.80
N GLY A 155 17.12 -15.72 9.15
CA GLY A 155 16.98 -15.74 7.68
C GLY A 155 18.15 -15.10 6.96
N ASP A 156 18.26 -15.37 5.65
CA ASP A 156 19.27 -14.76 4.78
C ASP A 156 18.68 -13.49 4.13
N PRO A 157 19.16 -12.28 4.46
CA PRO A 157 18.63 -11.04 3.91
C PRO A 157 18.79 -10.93 2.38
N VAL A 158 19.77 -11.60 1.78
CA VAL A 158 20.00 -11.57 0.33
C VAL A 158 18.96 -12.41 -0.39
N LEU A 159 18.69 -13.63 0.09
CA LEU A 159 17.65 -14.48 -0.48
C LEU A 159 16.25 -13.91 -0.24
N ALA A 160 16.01 -13.37 0.96
CA ALA A 160 14.77 -12.67 1.30
C ALA A 160 14.52 -11.47 0.39
N ALA A 161 15.54 -10.63 0.14
CA ALA A 161 15.47 -9.51 -0.80
C ALA A 161 15.19 -9.98 -2.23
N ARG A 162 15.86 -11.04 -2.68
CA ARG A 162 15.66 -11.58 -4.03
C ARG A 162 14.25 -12.14 -4.22
N ARG A 163 13.71 -12.84 -3.21
CA ARG A 163 12.32 -13.31 -3.20
C ARG A 163 11.33 -12.15 -3.25
N ALA A 164 11.57 -11.11 -2.46
CA ALA A 164 10.71 -9.92 -2.44
C ALA A 164 10.73 -9.16 -3.78
N GLU A 165 11.89 -9.08 -4.44
CA GLU A 165 12.04 -8.48 -5.77
C GLU A 165 11.21 -9.21 -6.82
N LEU A 166 11.21 -10.54 -6.83
CA LEU A 166 10.38 -11.34 -7.74
C LEU A 166 8.89 -11.04 -7.54
N GLU A 167 8.46 -10.88 -6.28
CA GLU A 167 7.05 -10.65 -5.95
C GLU A 167 6.58 -9.21 -6.17
N GLY A 168 7.47 -8.24 -5.93
CA GLY A 168 7.18 -6.81 -6.06
C GLY A 168 7.51 -6.23 -7.45
N GLY A 169 8.30 -6.95 -8.25
CA GLY A 169 8.82 -6.49 -9.55
C GLY A 169 9.85 -5.36 -9.43
N VAL A 170 10.32 -5.05 -8.22
CA VAL A 170 11.23 -3.94 -7.92
C VAL A 170 12.23 -4.37 -6.84
N PRO A 171 13.48 -3.89 -6.87
CA PRO A 171 14.45 -4.19 -5.83
C PRO A 171 13.93 -3.77 -4.45
N GLN A 172 14.07 -4.66 -3.48
CA GLN A 172 13.58 -4.45 -2.12
C GLN A 172 14.52 -5.09 -1.11
N ALA A 173 14.80 -4.38 -0.03
CA ALA A 173 15.45 -4.91 1.15
C ALA A 173 14.43 -5.58 2.08
N VAL A 174 14.86 -6.67 2.72
CA VAL A 174 14.13 -7.36 3.78
C VAL A 174 15.08 -7.56 4.94
N GLY A 175 14.63 -7.23 6.16
CA GLY A 175 15.42 -7.46 7.37
C GLY A 175 15.12 -6.46 8.49
N PRO A 176 15.86 -6.57 9.61
CA PRO A 176 15.64 -5.77 10.81
C PRO A 176 15.64 -4.25 10.56
N ASP A 177 16.50 -3.76 9.69
CA ASP A 177 16.58 -2.32 9.38
C ASP A 177 15.30 -1.78 8.76
N VAL A 178 14.63 -2.57 7.91
CA VAL A 178 13.34 -2.19 7.31
C VAL A 178 12.26 -2.09 8.38
N VAL A 179 12.22 -3.05 9.31
CA VAL A 179 11.29 -3.02 10.46
C VAL A 179 11.55 -1.80 11.35
N LEU A 180 12.82 -1.47 11.55
CA LEU A 180 13.29 -0.35 12.35
C LEU A 180 13.26 1.00 11.61
N GLY A 181 12.52 1.08 10.49
CA GLY A 181 12.27 2.33 9.78
C GLY A 181 13.41 2.83 8.90
N ARG A 182 14.49 2.04 8.73
CA ARG A 182 15.64 2.33 7.88
C ARG A 182 15.51 1.66 6.49
N GLY A 183 14.29 1.66 5.94
CA GLY A 183 13.99 1.07 4.63
C GLY A 183 14.43 1.91 3.43
N GLY A 184 14.97 3.12 3.61
CA GLY A 184 15.50 3.93 2.50
C GLY A 184 14.44 4.53 1.59
N PHE A 185 13.29 4.95 2.13
CA PHE A 185 12.23 5.63 1.37
C PHE A 185 12.71 6.97 0.81
N ALA A 186 12.13 7.41 -0.32
CA ALA A 186 12.65 8.57 -1.05
C ALA A 186 12.67 9.84 -0.18
N ALA A 187 11.57 10.12 0.53
CA ALA A 187 11.49 11.27 1.43
C ALA A 187 12.39 11.19 2.67
N ASP A 188 12.92 10.00 3.00
CA ASP A 188 13.85 9.82 4.12
C ASP A 188 15.32 9.93 3.70
N THR A 189 15.60 9.93 2.39
CA THR A 189 16.96 9.90 1.82
C THR A 189 17.32 11.18 1.07
N ALA A 190 16.44 12.19 1.09
CA ALA A 190 16.72 13.48 0.49
C ALA A 190 17.98 14.12 1.11
N PRO A 191 18.86 14.75 0.32
CA PRO A 191 20.05 15.43 0.82
C PRO A 191 19.72 16.49 1.87
N ASP A 192 20.66 16.78 2.75
CA ASP A 192 20.57 17.95 3.64
C ASP A 192 20.42 19.25 2.81
N ASP A 193 19.81 20.28 3.41
CA ASP A 193 19.55 21.59 2.78
C ASP A 193 18.66 21.57 1.52
N HIS A 194 17.91 20.49 1.28
CA HIS A 194 16.94 20.43 0.19
C HIS A 194 15.76 21.38 0.40
N LEU A 195 15.20 21.90 -0.70
CA LEU A 195 13.87 22.51 -0.70
C LEU A 195 12.80 21.42 -0.80
N VAL A 196 11.64 21.68 -0.21
CA VAL A 196 10.47 20.80 -0.33
C VAL A 196 9.48 21.42 -1.31
N ALA A 197 9.04 20.63 -2.30
CA ALA A 197 8.06 21.01 -3.30
C ALA A 197 6.81 20.12 -3.18
N VAL A 198 5.64 20.74 -3.02
CA VAL A 198 4.35 20.07 -2.94
C VAL A 198 3.46 20.59 -4.08
N PRO A 199 2.75 19.74 -4.84
CA PRO A 199 1.87 20.22 -5.90
C PRO A 199 0.88 21.29 -5.38
N ASP A 200 0.49 22.27 -6.19
CA ASP A 200 -0.47 23.32 -5.79
C ASP A 200 -1.91 23.05 -6.25
N GLY A 201 -2.13 21.98 -7.03
CA GLY A 201 -3.45 21.59 -7.56
C GLY A 201 -3.86 22.33 -8.84
N SER A 202 -3.02 23.26 -9.32
CA SER A 202 -3.18 24.02 -10.56
C SER A 202 -2.11 23.70 -11.62
N GLY A 203 -1.28 22.69 -11.35
CA GLY A 203 -0.19 22.25 -12.23
C GLY A 203 1.18 22.83 -11.85
N GLY A 204 1.27 23.59 -10.76
CA GLY A 204 2.53 24.10 -10.20
C GLY A 204 2.86 23.46 -8.84
N PHE A 205 3.80 24.08 -8.14
CA PHE A 205 4.29 23.65 -6.83
C PHE A 205 4.36 24.81 -5.84
N GLY A 206 3.91 24.57 -4.61
CA GLY A 206 4.34 25.34 -3.46
C GLY A 206 5.70 24.84 -2.98
N ILE A 207 6.66 25.75 -2.81
CA ILE A 207 8.05 25.43 -2.47
C ILE A 207 8.41 26.16 -1.17
N GLY A 208 9.13 25.47 -0.29
CA GLY A 208 9.61 26.03 0.98
C GLY A 208 10.87 25.33 1.49
N GLU A 209 11.48 25.88 2.54
CA GLU A 209 12.60 25.24 3.24
C GLU A 209 12.10 24.08 4.12
N THR A 210 10.81 24.10 4.47
CA THR A 210 10.12 23.06 5.24
C THR A 210 8.89 22.57 4.49
N LEU A 211 8.42 21.37 4.80
CA LEU A 211 7.16 20.85 4.26
C LEU A 211 5.96 21.69 4.73
N ALA A 212 6.03 22.23 5.94
CA ALA A 212 5.03 23.17 6.45
C ALA A 212 4.95 24.43 5.56
N GLU A 213 6.08 25.07 5.26
CA GLU A 213 6.13 26.23 4.37
C GLU A 213 5.66 25.89 2.94
N ALA A 214 6.11 24.75 2.39
CA ALA A 214 5.70 24.30 1.06
C ALA A 214 4.18 24.08 0.98
N ARG A 215 3.57 23.50 2.01
CA ARG A 215 2.11 23.31 2.10
C ARG A 215 1.36 24.65 2.21
N VAL A 216 1.87 25.61 2.98
CA VAL A 216 1.29 26.96 3.06
C VAL A 216 1.38 27.65 1.70
N ALA A 217 2.54 27.58 1.03
CA ALA A 217 2.76 28.15 -0.29
C ALA A 217 1.85 27.52 -1.35
N ALA A 218 1.65 26.20 -1.30
CA ALA A 218 0.74 25.48 -2.20
C ALA A 218 -0.73 25.88 -1.99
N GLY A 219 -1.11 26.37 -0.80
CA GLY A 219 -2.45 26.86 -0.51
C GLY A 219 -3.57 25.81 -0.58
N LYS A 220 -3.22 24.51 -0.72
CA LYS A 220 -4.20 23.44 -0.90
C LYS A 220 -4.89 23.06 0.41
N VAL A 221 -6.21 23.06 0.38
CA VAL A 221 -7.04 22.42 1.41
C VAL A 221 -7.24 20.97 1.02
N GLN A 222 -6.75 20.05 1.85
CA GLN A 222 -6.87 18.61 1.60
C GLN A 222 -8.32 18.14 1.64
N GLY A 223 -8.63 17.26 0.70
CA GLY A 223 -9.93 16.64 0.48
C GLY A 223 -10.38 15.73 1.61
N ARG A 224 -11.64 15.31 1.52
CA ARG A 224 -12.32 14.50 2.55
C ARG A 224 -12.90 13.24 1.93
N ARG A 225 -13.36 12.33 2.78
CA ARG A 225 -14.15 11.16 2.37
C ARG A 225 -15.46 11.64 1.76
N THR A 226 -15.85 11.11 0.60
CA THR A 226 -17.18 11.33 0.05
C THR A 226 -18.20 10.34 0.64
N THR A 227 -19.47 10.71 0.60
CA THR A 227 -20.61 9.85 0.98
C THR A 227 -21.39 9.37 -0.24
N VAL A 228 -20.92 9.70 -1.44
CA VAL A 228 -21.51 9.26 -2.70
C VAL A 228 -21.19 7.78 -2.90
N PRO A 229 -22.14 6.92 -3.29
CA PRO A 229 -21.85 5.53 -3.58
C PRO A 229 -21.11 5.40 -4.92
N ALA A 230 -20.06 4.57 -4.96
CA ALA A 230 -19.42 4.21 -6.21
C ALA A 230 -20.36 3.39 -7.10
N ARG A 231 -20.23 3.54 -8.42
CA ARG A 231 -20.99 2.78 -9.41
C ARG A 231 -20.04 2.32 -10.53
N PRO A 232 -20.20 1.10 -11.05
CA PRO A 232 -19.45 0.67 -12.23
C PRO A 232 -19.76 1.59 -13.42
N PRO A 233 -18.74 2.23 -14.04
CA PRO A 233 -18.95 3.23 -15.08
C PRO A 233 -19.19 2.64 -16.47
N LEU A 234 -18.92 1.35 -16.66
CA LEU A 234 -19.10 0.66 -17.94
C LEU A 234 -20.36 -0.18 -17.96
N ASP A 235 -21.06 -0.14 -19.09
CA ASP A 235 -22.19 -1.02 -19.38
C ASP A 235 -21.71 -2.38 -19.89
N LEU A 236 -22.47 -3.42 -19.54
CA LEU A 236 -22.21 -4.78 -20.04
C LEU A 236 -22.23 -4.82 -21.58
N PRO A 237 -21.38 -5.67 -22.20
CA PRO A 237 -21.50 -5.97 -23.61
C PRO A 237 -22.84 -6.66 -23.90
N PRO A 238 -23.52 -6.34 -25.02
CA PRO A 238 -24.78 -6.98 -25.37
C PRO A 238 -24.57 -8.48 -25.62
N GLY A 239 -25.46 -9.32 -25.10
CA GLY A 239 -25.39 -10.77 -25.27
C GLY A 239 -26.14 -11.51 -24.16
N ASP A 240 -26.40 -12.80 -24.39
CA ASP A 240 -26.86 -13.73 -23.37
C ASP A 240 -25.65 -14.55 -22.93
N TRP A 241 -24.96 -14.06 -21.90
CA TRP A 241 -23.67 -14.59 -21.44
C TRP A 241 -23.85 -15.57 -20.28
N ALA A 242 -23.01 -16.59 -20.21
CA ALA A 242 -22.99 -17.52 -19.08
C ALA A 242 -22.58 -16.84 -17.76
N ALA A 243 -21.67 -15.87 -17.82
CA ALA A 243 -21.29 -15.03 -16.68
C ALA A 243 -21.05 -13.58 -17.13
N THR A 244 -21.34 -12.64 -16.23
CA THR A 244 -21.10 -11.20 -16.43
C THR A 244 -20.44 -10.56 -15.22
N LEU A 245 -19.63 -9.54 -15.44
CA LEU A 245 -18.91 -8.80 -14.39
C LEU A 245 -18.87 -7.31 -14.73
N ARG A 246 -19.02 -6.46 -13.73
CA ARG A 246 -18.79 -5.02 -13.76
C ARG A 246 -17.98 -4.62 -12.54
N THR A 247 -16.89 -3.89 -12.74
CA THR A 247 -16.08 -3.37 -11.64
C THR A 247 -16.11 -1.84 -11.62
N SER A 248 -15.87 -1.27 -10.44
CA SER A 248 -15.70 0.17 -10.25
C SER A 248 -14.22 0.55 -10.35
N TRP A 249 -13.94 1.85 -10.36
CA TRP A 249 -12.58 2.36 -10.16
C TRP A 249 -12.00 1.86 -8.84
N VAL A 250 -10.71 1.54 -8.81
CA VAL A 250 -10.02 1.11 -7.59
C VAL A 250 -8.66 1.79 -7.47
N GLU A 251 -8.39 2.29 -6.27
CA GLU A 251 -7.13 2.91 -5.89
C GLU A 251 -6.14 1.84 -5.37
N PRO A 252 -4.90 1.79 -5.90
CA PRO A 252 -3.86 0.88 -5.41
C PRO A 252 -3.58 0.98 -3.90
N ALA A 253 -3.81 2.15 -3.31
CA ALA A 253 -3.81 2.40 -1.86
C ALA A 253 -2.45 2.11 -1.17
N TYR A 254 -1.34 2.27 -1.90
CA TYR A 254 -0.01 2.21 -1.31
C TYR A 254 0.20 3.36 -0.30
N LEU A 255 1.01 3.13 0.74
CA LEU A 255 1.08 4.04 1.90
C LEU A 255 2.11 5.16 1.77
N GLU A 256 3.27 4.87 1.20
CA GLU A 256 4.27 5.87 0.85
C GLU A 256 3.76 6.64 -0.37
N THR A 257 3.39 7.91 -0.21
CA THR A 257 2.98 8.71 -1.38
C THR A 257 4.14 8.87 -2.36
N ASP A 258 3.82 9.37 -3.55
CA ASP A 258 4.81 9.65 -4.57
C ASP A 258 5.81 10.69 -4.04
N ALA A 259 7.08 10.34 -4.09
CA ALA A 259 8.16 11.20 -3.62
C ALA A 259 9.41 10.92 -4.44
N ALA A 260 10.15 11.96 -4.77
CA ALA A 260 11.48 11.84 -5.35
C ALA A 260 12.27 13.10 -5.06
N TRP A 261 13.59 12.98 -4.91
CA TRP A 261 14.48 14.11 -4.81
C TRP A 261 15.52 14.09 -5.93
N CYS A 262 16.06 15.26 -6.25
CA CYS A 262 17.17 15.39 -7.19
C CYS A 262 18.12 16.47 -6.72
N VAL A 263 19.41 16.32 -7.05
CA VAL A 263 20.40 17.39 -6.97
C VAL A 263 20.54 18.08 -8.33
N PRO A 264 21.00 19.34 -8.40
CA PRO A 264 21.18 20.04 -9.68
C PRO A 264 22.13 19.28 -10.61
N GLY A 265 21.71 19.05 -11.85
CA GLY A 265 22.43 18.28 -12.86
C GLY A 265 22.58 16.78 -12.56
N GLY A 266 21.87 16.26 -11.55
CA GLY A 266 21.90 14.85 -11.16
C GLY A 266 20.79 14.00 -11.77
N GLU A 267 20.80 12.71 -11.41
CA GLU A 267 19.68 11.80 -11.65
C GLU A 267 18.75 11.77 -10.44
N PRO A 268 17.41 11.80 -10.65
CA PRO A 268 16.47 11.80 -9.56
C PRO A 268 16.41 10.44 -8.86
N SER A 269 16.11 10.45 -7.56
CA SER A 269 15.86 9.23 -6.79
C SER A 269 14.63 8.50 -7.31
N SER A 270 14.62 7.16 -7.21
CA SER A 270 13.45 6.35 -7.55
C SER A 270 12.28 6.65 -6.61
N PRO A 271 11.03 6.77 -7.13
CA PRO A 271 9.85 6.98 -6.31
C PRO A 271 9.34 5.68 -5.65
N LEU A 272 9.84 4.53 -6.08
CA LEU A 272 9.45 3.21 -5.58
C LEU A 272 10.16 2.87 -4.28
N ALA A 273 11.43 3.27 -4.14
CA ALA A 273 12.30 2.92 -3.02
C ALA A 273 12.10 1.46 -2.56
N ASN A 274 12.06 1.21 -1.24
CA ASN A 274 11.65 -0.09 -0.69
C ASN A 274 10.12 -0.26 -0.60
N GLY A 275 9.37 0.79 -0.90
CA GLY A 275 7.92 0.87 -0.74
C GLY A 275 7.16 -0.02 -1.71
N GLY A 276 7.67 -0.15 -2.94
CA GLY A 276 6.85 -0.61 -4.05
C GLY A 276 5.54 0.19 -4.16
N ALA A 277 4.71 -0.15 -5.13
CA ALA A 277 3.40 0.51 -5.27
C ALA A 277 2.36 -0.33 -5.99
N PHE A 278 2.61 -1.64 -6.13
CA PHE A 278 1.74 -2.54 -6.92
C PHE A 278 1.50 -2.02 -8.33
N GLY A 279 2.53 -1.41 -8.94
CA GLY A 279 2.47 -0.70 -10.23
C GLY A 279 2.05 0.77 -10.17
N GLY A 280 1.54 1.27 -9.03
CA GLY A 280 0.93 2.60 -8.93
C GLY A 280 1.89 3.77 -9.14
N LYS A 281 3.18 3.58 -8.93
CA LYS A 281 4.21 4.61 -9.11
C LYS A 281 5.00 4.46 -10.42
N SER A 282 4.68 3.50 -11.29
CA SER A 282 5.48 3.24 -12.52
C SER A 282 5.53 4.45 -13.47
N ARG A 283 4.52 5.33 -13.38
CA ARG A 283 4.37 6.54 -14.20
C ARG A 283 4.35 7.83 -13.38
N SER A 284 4.89 7.80 -12.16
CA SER A 284 4.97 8.99 -11.30
C SER A 284 5.80 10.10 -11.98
N SER A 285 5.31 11.33 -11.99
CA SER A 285 6.10 12.46 -12.51
C SER A 285 7.09 13.03 -11.50
N ALA A 286 6.97 12.68 -10.21
CA ALA A 286 7.80 13.22 -9.14
C ALA A 286 9.32 13.23 -9.44
N PRO A 287 9.92 12.18 -10.05
CA PRO A 287 11.34 12.21 -10.41
C PRO A 287 11.69 13.29 -11.46
N THR A 288 10.83 13.47 -12.47
CA THR A 288 11.06 14.47 -13.52
C THR A 288 10.91 15.88 -12.97
N GLU A 289 9.90 16.11 -12.13
CA GLU A 289 9.65 17.39 -11.47
C GLU A 289 10.77 17.75 -10.49
N ALA A 290 11.25 16.77 -9.71
CA ALA A 290 12.36 16.99 -8.78
C ALA A 290 13.63 17.44 -9.49
N ARG A 291 13.94 16.83 -10.65
CA ARG A 291 15.08 17.25 -11.48
C ARG A 291 14.89 18.67 -12.02
N GLY A 292 13.73 18.97 -12.61
CA GLY A 292 13.45 20.29 -13.17
C GLY A 292 13.56 21.40 -12.14
N LEU A 293 12.97 21.20 -10.95
CA LEU A 293 13.02 22.16 -9.86
C LEU A 293 14.43 22.28 -9.26
N ALA A 294 15.18 21.19 -9.13
CA ALA A 294 16.55 21.24 -8.64
C ALA A 294 17.46 22.06 -9.57
N ASP A 295 17.31 21.89 -10.89
CA ASP A 295 18.05 22.66 -11.89
C ASP A 295 17.64 24.15 -11.87
N GLU A 296 16.34 24.44 -11.72
CA GLU A 296 15.82 25.80 -11.63
C GLU A 296 16.35 26.55 -10.40
N HIS A 297 16.34 25.90 -9.23
CA HIS A 297 16.72 26.52 -7.96
C HIS A 297 18.21 26.43 -7.64
N GLY A 298 18.97 25.61 -8.38
CA GLY A 298 20.39 25.38 -8.10
C GLY A 298 20.64 24.74 -6.73
N ARG A 299 19.65 24.03 -6.17
CA ARG A 299 19.67 23.33 -4.88
C ARG A 299 19.01 21.97 -4.99
N PRO A 300 19.29 21.02 -4.08
CA PRO A 300 18.51 19.79 -4.01
C PRO A 300 17.03 20.11 -3.77
N VAL A 301 16.13 19.39 -4.44
CA VAL A 301 14.67 19.52 -4.25
C VAL A 301 14.06 18.15 -4.02
N LEU A 302 13.26 18.02 -2.96
CA LEU A 302 12.36 16.89 -2.71
C LEU A 302 10.96 17.27 -3.20
N VAL A 303 10.48 16.59 -4.23
CA VAL A 303 9.06 16.61 -4.59
C VAL A 303 8.34 15.58 -3.74
N LEU A 304 7.32 16.01 -3.00
CA LEU A 304 6.53 15.15 -2.13
C LEU A 304 5.04 15.37 -2.37
N TYR A 305 4.35 14.32 -2.80
CA TYR A 305 2.92 14.34 -2.99
C TYR A 305 2.20 14.17 -1.65
N ALA A 306 1.11 14.93 -1.47
CA ALA A 306 0.15 14.58 -0.45
C ALA A 306 -0.65 13.35 -0.88
N ARG A 307 -1.38 12.73 0.06
CA ARG A 307 -2.27 11.60 -0.24
C ARG A 307 -3.25 11.94 -1.37
N GLU A 308 -3.83 13.14 -1.34
CA GLU A 308 -4.75 13.59 -2.38
C GLU A 308 -4.08 13.67 -3.75
N ASP A 309 -2.82 14.12 -3.83
CA ASP A 309 -2.11 14.24 -5.11
C ASP A 309 -1.85 12.87 -5.72
N THR A 310 -1.39 11.91 -4.90
CA THR A 310 -1.26 10.50 -5.31
C THR A 310 -2.58 9.96 -5.85
N VAL A 311 -3.71 10.29 -5.22
CA VAL A 311 -5.02 9.79 -5.65
C VAL A 311 -5.51 10.48 -6.92
N ARG A 312 -5.26 11.78 -7.10
CA ARG A 312 -5.70 12.50 -8.30
C ARG A 312 -4.85 12.21 -9.52
N LEU A 313 -3.54 12.11 -9.33
CA LEU A 313 -2.55 12.03 -10.41
C LEU A 313 -2.10 10.61 -10.69
N GLY A 314 -2.15 9.72 -9.69
CA GLY A 314 -1.73 8.33 -9.83
C GLY A 314 -2.74 7.49 -10.61
N PRO A 315 -2.27 6.45 -11.33
CA PRO A 315 -3.13 5.56 -12.08
C PRO A 315 -4.05 4.74 -11.16
N LYS A 316 -5.25 4.42 -11.66
CA LYS A 316 -6.22 3.51 -11.06
C LYS A 316 -6.27 2.19 -11.81
N ARG A 317 -6.72 1.14 -11.12
CA ARG A 317 -7.11 -0.09 -11.82
C ARG A 317 -8.29 0.28 -12.73
N PRO A 318 -8.22 -0.03 -14.04
CA PRO A 318 -9.28 0.35 -14.95
C PRO A 318 -10.56 -0.43 -14.60
N PRO A 319 -11.73 0.24 -14.55
CA PRO A 319 -13.00 -0.47 -14.47
C PRO A 319 -13.19 -1.32 -15.72
N VAL A 320 -13.82 -2.48 -15.54
CA VAL A 320 -14.18 -3.40 -16.62
C VAL A 320 -15.66 -3.73 -16.59
N ALA A 321 -16.22 -4.05 -17.76
CA ALA A 321 -17.52 -4.69 -17.89
C ALA A 321 -17.41 -5.81 -18.92
N GLY A 322 -17.66 -7.06 -18.53
CA GLY A 322 -17.45 -8.22 -19.38
C GLY A 322 -18.58 -9.22 -19.33
N GLY A 323 -18.69 -9.98 -20.41
CA GLY A 323 -19.59 -11.11 -20.56
C GLY A 323 -18.87 -12.25 -21.27
N VAL A 324 -19.04 -13.48 -20.80
CA VAL A 324 -18.33 -14.65 -21.33
C VAL A 324 -19.22 -15.89 -21.34
N ASP A 325 -19.04 -16.72 -22.36
CA ASP A 325 -19.69 -18.03 -22.51
C ASP A 325 -18.87 -19.15 -21.86
N VAL A 326 -19.51 -20.31 -21.65
CA VAL A 326 -18.87 -21.50 -21.05
C VAL A 326 -17.65 -21.99 -21.85
N ASP A 327 -17.61 -21.73 -23.15
CA ASP A 327 -16.48 -22.09 -24.02
C ASP A 327 -15.29 -21.10 -23.95
N GLY A 328 -15.39 -20.07 -23.11
CA GLY A 328 -14.36 -19.07 -22.87
C GLY A 328 -14.30 -17.93 -23.89
N ARG A 329 -15.27 -17.86 -24.83
CA ARG A 329 -15.42 -16.72 -25.73
C ARG A 329 -16.29 -15.64 -25.10
N GLY A 330 -15.95 -14.39 -25.33
CA GLY A 330 -16.68 -13.29 -24.74
C GLY A 330 -16.12 -11.93 -25.11
N VAL A 331 -16.64 -10.91 -24.46
CA VAL A 331 -16.20 -9.52 -24.61
C VAL A 331 -15.85 -8.96 -23.24
N LEU A 332 -14.71 -8.30 -23.13
CA LEU A 332 -14.29 -7.54 -21.95
C LEU A 332 -14.12 -6.08 -22.35
N ARG A 333 -15.08 -5.23 -21.97
CA ARG A 333 -14.93 -3.79 -22.09
C ARG A 333 -14.06 -3.29 -20.96
N VAL A 334 -13.08 -2.45 -21.27
CA VAL A 334 -12.16 -1.88 -20.29
C VAL A 334 -12.03 -0.39 -20.56
N ALA A 335 -11.95 0.43 -19.52
CA ALA A 335 -11.55 1.83 -19.70
C ALA A 335 -10.21 1.87 -20.42
N ARG A 336 -10.06 2.74 -21.43
CA ARG A 336 -8.86 2.82 -22.28
C ARG A 336 -7.58 2.74 -21.46
N THR A 337 -6.78 1.72 -21.71
CA THR A 337 -5.58 1.46 -20.90
C THR A 337 -4.53 0.80 -21.76
N SER A 338 -3.45 1.54 -22.02
CA SER A 338 -2.33 1.05 -22.84
C SER A 338 -1.81 -0.31 -22.37
N GLY A 339 -1.82 -1.31 -23.28
CA GLY A 339 -1.28 -2.65 -23.04
C GLY A 339 -2.21 -3.62 -22.32
N ILE A 340 -3.44 -3.21 -21.99
CA ILE A 340 -4.39 -4.06 -21.26
C ILE A 340 -4.88 -5.24 -22.09
N ASP A 341 -5.01 -5.06 -23.41
CA ASP A 341 -5.38 -6.09 -24.37
C ASP A 341 -4.36 -7.24 -24.38
N ALA A 342 -3.07 -6.91 -24.45
CA ALA A 342 -1.98 -7.88 -24.40
C ALA A 342 -1.91 -8.58 -23.04
N ALA A 343 -2.20 -7.87 -21.94
CA ALA A 343 -2.25 -8.46 -20.61
C ALA A 343 -3.36 -9.53 -20.50
N VAL A 344 -4.57 -9.21 -20.97
CA VAL A 344 -5.72 -10.11 -20.97
C VAL A 344 -5.52 -11.30 -21.91
N ALA A 345 -5.02 -11.06 -23.14
CA ALA A 345 -4.85 -12.11 -24.14
C ALA A 345 -3.91 -13.24 -23.72
N ARG A 346 -2.96 -12.96 -22.80
CA ARG A 346 -2.04 -13.98 -22.26
C ARG A 346 -2.74 -15.05 -21.42
N VAL A 347 -3.87 -14.72 -20.76
CA VAL A 347 -4.61 -15.66 -19.89
C VAL A 347 -5.98 -16.02 -20.44
N ALA A 348 -6.56 -15.16 -21.29
CA ALA A 348 -7.91 -15.28 -21.80
C ALA A 348 -7.98 -14.94 -23.31
N PRO A 349 -7.30 -15.71 -24.18
CA PRO A 349 -7.23 -15.42 -25.62
C PRO A 349 -8.59 -15.50 -26.35
N GLY A 350 -9.61 -16.08 -25.73
CA GLY A 350 -10.98 -16.12 -26.25
C GLY A 350 -11.79 -14.86 -26.00
N LEU A 351 -11.32 -13.94 -25.14
CA LEU A 351 -11.99 -12.67 -24.87
C LEU A 351 -11.54 -11.61 -25.87
N VAL A 352 -12.52 -10.95 -26.49
CA VAL A 352 -12.29 -9.73 -27.26
C VAL A 352 -12.25 -8.55 -26.29
N VAL A 353 -11.13 -7.83 -26.25
CA VAL A 353 -10.99 -6.64 -25.40
C VAL A 353 -11.47 -5.40 -26.17
N GLU A 354 -12.45 -4.70 -25.62
CA GLU A 354 -12.99 -3.44 -26.16
C GLU A 354 -12.55 -2.27 -25.27
N GLU A 355 -11.63 -1.44 -25.75
CA GLU A 355 -11.20 -0.25 -25.01
C GLU A 355 -12.18 0.93 -25.19
N VAL A 356 -12.78 1.36 -24.09
CA VAL A 356 -13.83 2.40 -24.07
C VAL A 356 -13.28 3.71 -23.52
N ASP A 357 -13.56 4.83 -24.21
CA ASP A 357 -13.23 6.16 -23.69
C ASP A 357 -14.31 6.54 -22.67
N ILE A 358 -13.90 6.74 -21.42
CA ILE A 358 -14.76 7.26 -20.36
C ILE A 358 -14.02 8.37 -19.63
N ALA A 359 -14.77 9.32 -19.07
CA ALA A 359 -14.19 10.29 -18.15
C ALA A 359 -13.70 9.57 -16.90
N GLY A 360 -12.49 9.91 -16.45
CA GLY A 360 -11.93 9.29 -15.26
C GLY A 360 -10.46 9.61 -15.04
N PRO A 361 -9.90 9.18 -13.90
CA PRO A 361 -8.48 9.30 -13.61
C PRO A 361 -7.65 8.43 -14.57
N PRO A 362 -6.33 8.67 -14.65
CA PRO A 362 -5.42 7.82 -15.41
C PRO A 362 -5.55 6.35 -15.00
N THR A 363 -5.30 5.44 -15.94
CA THR A 363 -5.29 3.98 -15.71
C THR A 363 -3.93 3.39 -16.06
N SER A 364 -3.64 2.20 -15.53
CA SER A 364 -2.44 1.46 -15.92
C SER A 364 -2.64 -0.05 -15.90
N ALA A 365 -2.11 -0.73 -16.90
CA ALA A 365 -1.98 -2.18 -16.95
C ALA A 365 -0.81 -2.70 -16.09
N ASP A 366 0.08 -1.81 -15.63
CA ASP A 366 1.20 -2.16 -14.74
C ASP A 366 0.72 -2.44 -13.31
N LEU A 367 -0.51 -2.04 -12.98
CA LEU A 367 -1.10 -2.34 -11.68
C LEU A 367 -1.25 -3.85 -11.52
N ARG A 368 -0.94 -4.37 -10.32
CA ARG A 368 -0.97 -5.81 -10.01
C ARG A 368 -2.17 -6.47 -10.67
N ALA A 369 -1.92 -7.38 -11.59
CA ALA A 369 -2.95 -8.14 -12.27
C ALA A 369 -4.12 -7.34 -12.91
N ALA A 370 -3.90 -6.11 -13.38
CA ALA A 370 -4.93 -5.28 -14.01
C ALA A 370 -5.48 -5.91 -15.31
N GLY A 371 -6.81 -6.00 -15.40
CA GLY A 371 -7.56 -6.54 -16.55
C GLY A 371 -7.57 -8.07 -16.61
N TRP A 372 -6.42 -8.71 -16.39
CA TRP A 372 -6.32 -10.16 -16.55
C TRP A 372 -6.84 -10.95 -15.35
N ALA A 373 -6.80 -10.42 -14.12
CA ALA A 373 -7.46 -11.05 -12.97
C ALA A 373 -8.99 -11.05 -13.14
N GLU A 374 -9.56 -9.96 -13.66
CA GLU A 374 -10.98 -9.85 -13.98
C GLU A 374 -11.39 -10.86 -15.06
N ALA A 375 -10.55 -11.04 -16.09
CA ALA A 375 -10.74 -12.06 -17.13
C ALA A 375 -10.71 -13.49 -16.55
N VAL A 376 -9.76 -13.79 -15.66
CA VAL A 376 -9.69 -15.08 -14.94
C VAL A 376 -10.95 -15.31 -14.11
N ALA A 377 -11.42 -14.29 -13.37
CA ALA A 377 -12.64 -14.37 -12.58
C ALA A 377 -13.87 -14.65 -13.45
N LEU A 378 -14.04 -13.92 -14.57
CA LEU A 378 -15.11 -14.15 -15.55
C LEU A 378 -15.12 -15.58 -16.09
N LEU A 379 -13.95 -16.06 -16.53
CA LEU A 379 -13.78 -17.42 -17.04
C LEU A 379 -14.11 -18.48 -15.98
N ALA A 380 -13.70 -18.25 -14.73
CA ALA A 380 -14.01 -19.13 -13.61
C ALA A 380 -15.52 -19.16 -13.30
N ALA A 381 -16.19 -18.00 -13.32
CA ALA A 381 -17.63 -17.90 -13.14
C ALA A 381 -18.42 -18.64 -14.21
N ALA A 382 -18.01 -18.53 -15.49
CA ALA A 382 -18.66 -19.23 -16.59
C ALA A 382 -18.55 -20.77 -16.48
N ARG A 383 -17.43 -21.27 -15.95
CA ARG A 383 -17.21 -22.70 -15.72
C ARG A 383 -17.83 -23.21 -14.41
N GLY A 384 -18.07 -22.31 -13.46
CA GLY A 384 -18.46 -22.66 -12.08
C GLY A 384 -17.30 -23.16 -11.21
N GLU A 385 -16.05 -23.01 -11.68
CA GLU A 385 -14.85 -23.42 -10.95
C GLU A 385 -13.63 -22.55 -11.33
N VAL A 386 -12.73 -22.32 -10.35
CA VAL A 386 -11.49 -21.54 -10.58
C VAL A 386 -10.48 -22.37 -11.37
N GLY A 387 -10.22 -23.60 -10.92
CA GLY A 387 -9.10 -24.42 -11.41
C GLY A 387 -7.74 -23.86 -10.98
N THR A 388 -6.68 -24.27 -11.68
CA THR A 388 -5.34 -23.68 -11.53
C THR A 388 -5.23 -22.43 -12.38
N VAL A 389 -4.87 -21.32 -11.76
CA VAL A 389 -4.53 -20.06 -12.44
C VAL A 389 -3.04 -20.04 -12.71
N THR A 390 -2.65 -19.70 -13.94
CA THR A 390 -1.25 -19.45 -14.32
C THR A 390 -1.10 -17.97 -14.65
N ALA A 391 -0.24 -17.27 -13.91
CA ALA A 391 0.08 -15.89 -14.17
C ALA A 391 0.98 -15.75 -15.41
N PRO A 392 0.98 -14.59 -16.09
CA PRO A 392 1.77 -14.38 -17.31
C PRO A 392 3.29 -14.53 -17.16
N ASP A 393 3.80 -14.50 -15.92
CA ASP A 393 5.20 -14.67 -15.53
C ASP A 393 5.54 -16.10 -15.09
N GLY A 394 4.57 -17.01 -15.14
CA GLY A 394 4.75 -18.46 -14.97
C GLY A 394 4.28 -19.02 -13.63
N GLY A 395 4.07 -18.18 -12.61
CA GLY A 395 3.57 -18.63 -11.31
C GLY A 395 2.19 -19.26 -11.42
N THR A 396 1.92 -20.27 -10.60
CA THR A 396 0.62 -20.95 -10.55
C THR A 396 0.00 -20.85 -9.17
N ALA A 397 -1.33 -20.79 -9.12
CA ALA A 397 -2.05 -20.88 -7.87
C ALA A 397 -3.40 -21.57 -8.01
N THR A 398 -3.83 -22.23 -6.94
CA THR A 398 -5.22 -22.61 -6.70
C THR A 398 -5.70 -21.91 -5.43
N ALA A 399 -7.00 -21.60 -5.36
CA ALA A 399 -7.58 -20.99 -4.18
C ALA A 399 -8.96 -21.58 -3.88
N GLN A 400 -9.25 -21.73 -2.59
CA GLN A 400 -10.57 -22.04 -2.06
C GLN A 400 -10.93 -20.99 -1.03
N VAL A 401 -12.20 -20.57 -1.04
CA VAL A 401 -12.73 -19.57 -0.11
C VAL A 401 -14.05 -20.10 0.44
N ASP A 402 -14.14 -20.22 1.76
CA ASP A 402 -15.34 -20.67 2.46
C ASP A 402 -15.50 -19.98 3.83
N ALA A 403 -16.31 -20.54 4.72
CA ALA A 403 -16.56 -19.98 6.05
C ALA A 403 -15.35 -20.09 7.00
N ASP A 404 -14.42 -21.01 6.73
CA ASP A 404 -13.23 -21.26 7.56
C ASP A 404 -12.03 -20.42 7.12
N GLY A 405 -12.09 -19.81 5.92
CA GLY A 405 -11.12 -18.83 5.45
C GLY A 405 -10.74 -19.03 3.98
N ILE A 406 -9.50 -18.68 3.66
CA ILE A 406 -8.89 -18.76 2.34
C ILE A 406 -7.77 -19.79 2.40
N ARG A 407 -7.81 -20.82 1.56
CA ARG A 407 -6.75 -21.83 1.41
C ARG A 407 -6.16 -21.74 0.02
N ILE A 408 -4.84 -21.65 -0.05
CA ILE A 408 -4.10 -21.38 -1.29
C ILE A 408 -3.00 -22.43 -1.44
N THR A 409 -2.83 -22.92 -2.66
CA THR A 409 -1.61 -23.62 -3.07
C THR A 409 -0.93 -22.78 -4.15
N VAL A 410 0.38 -22.53 -4.01
CA VAL A 410 1.17 -21.71 -4.94
C VAL A 410 2.38 -22.49 -5.45
N GLY A 411 2.61 -22.46 -6.77
CA GLY A 411 3.80 -22.98 -7.42
C GLY A 411 4.58 -21.86 -8.08
N CYS A 412 5.88 -21.73 -7.79
CA CYS A 412 6.68 -20.61 -8.28
C CYS A 412 8.19 -20.91 -8.39
N GLY A 413 8.57 -22.17 -8.65
CA GLY A 413 9.96 -22.61 -8.59
C GLY A 413 10.54 -22.55 -7.17
N ASP A 414 11.87 -22.49 -7.08
CA ASP A 414 12.59 -22.40 -5.80
C ASP A 414 12.06 -21.21 -4.97
N PRO A 415 11.61 -21.41 -3.73
CA PRO A 415 11.09 -20.32 -2.91
C PRO A 415 12.15 -19.26 -2.58
N LEU A 416 13.44 -19.58 -2.56
CA LEU A 416 14.57 -18.76 -2.06
C LEU A 416 14.47 -18.38 -0.57
N ASP A 417 13.32 -17.87 -0.15
CA ASP A 417 12.92 -17.61 1.23
C ASP A 417 11.41 -17.87 1.38
N GLU A 418 11.05 -18.98 2.04
CA GLU A 418 9.65 -19.38 2.23
C GLU A 418 8.85 -18.37 3.07
N THR A 419 9.50 -17.68 4.02
CA THR A 419 8.81 -16.71 4.90
C THR A 419 8.36 -15.50 4.10
N VAL A 420 9.24 -14.99 3.23
CA VAL A 420 8.92 -13.88 2.32
C VAL A 420 7.87 -14.30 1.30
N LEU A 421 8.03 -15.44 0.63
CA LEU A 421 7.05 -15.94 -0.34
C LEU A 421 5.66 -16.07 0.30
N ARG A 422 5.59 -16.72 1.47
CA ARG A 422 4.34 -16.92 2.20
C ARG A 422 3.69 -15.59 2.57
N SER A 423 4.47 -14.62 3.05
CA SER A 423 3.97 -13.28 3.36
C SER A 423 3.37 -12.59 2.15
N TYR A 424 4.05 -12.64 1.00
CA TYR A 424 3.56 -12.05 -0.24
C TYR A 424 2.26 -12.71 -0.73
N CYS A 425 2.14 -14.04 -0.59
CA CYS A 425 0.92 -14.77 -0.91
C CYS A 425 -0.25 -14.39 0.01
N VAL A 426 -0.01 -14.26 1.34
CA VAL A 426 -1.03 -13.76 2.28
C VAL A 426 -1.46 -12.34 1.90
N GLY A 427 -0.50 -11.49 1.56
CA GLY A 427 -0.74 -10.14 1.06
C GLY A 427 -1.65 -10.09 -0.16
N ALA A 428 -1.30 -10.85 -1.19
CA ALA A 428 -2.07 -10.98 -2.41
C ALA A 428 -3.49 -11.49 -2.16
N ALA A 429 -3.64 -12.50 -1.32
CA ALA A 429 -4.95 -13.04 -0.94
C ALA A 429 -5.81 -11.99 -0.23
N HIS A 430 -5.24 -11.25 0.71
CA HIS A 430 -5.96 -10.16 1.39
C HIS A 430 -6.38 -9.06 0.41
N MET A 431 -5.48 -8.61 -0.48
CA MET A 431 -5.80 -7.59 -1.48
C MET A 431 -6.91 -8.06 -2.42
N ALA A 432 -6.88 -9.33 -2.86
CA ALA A 432 -7.90 -9.91 -3.73
C ALA A 432 -9.27 -10.00 -3.03
N TRP A 433 -9.30 -10.50 -1.80
CA TRP A 433 -10.51 -10.56 -0.98
C TRP A 433 -11.10 -9.16 -0.74
N SER A 434 -10.25 -8.21 -0.32
CA SER A 434 -10.64 -6.83 -0.04
C SER A 434 -11.18 -6.14 -1.31
N TRP A 435 -10.52 -6.35 -2.45
CA TRP A 435 -10.96 -5.82 -3.74
C TRP A 435 -12.34 -6.33 -4.16
N VAL A 436 -12.58 -7.65 -4.10
CA VAL A 436 -13.86 -8.23 -4.51
C VAL A 436 -14.99 -7.83 -3.56
N THR A 437 -14.71 -7.69 -2.26
CA THR A 437 -15.77 -7.56 -1.25
C THR A 437 -16.07 -6.12 -0.82
N SER A 438 -15.12 -5.20 -0.96
CA SER A 438 -15.22 -3.90 -0.29
C SER A 438 -14.69 -2.72 -1.11
N GLU A 439 -13.57 -2.87 -1.81
CA GLU A 439 -12.87 -1.71 -2.38
C GLU A 439 -13.59 -1.11 -3.58
N SER A 440 -13.72 0.21 -3.54
CA SER A 440 -14.17 1.01 -4.67
C SER A 440 -13.66 2.44 -4.53
N LEU A 441 -13.71 3.19 -5.62
CA LEU A 441 -13.37 4.61 -5.66
C LEU A 441 -14.48 5.35 -6.38
N VAL A 442 -15.00 6.40 -5.75
CA VAL A 442 -16.01 7.25 -6.36
C VAL A 442 -15.35 8.22 -7.33
N VAL A 443 -15.81 8.15 -8.58
CA VAL A 443 -15.48 9.08 -9.66
C VAL A 443 -16.81 9.60 -10.21
N ASP A 444 -16.93 10.92 -10.36
CA ASP A 444 -18.14 11.53 -10.93
C ASP A 444 -18.19 11.43 -12.46
N ASP A 445 -19.29 11.91 -13.05
CA ASP A 445 -19.54 11.83 -14.49
C ASP A 445 -18.55 12.68 -15.29
N GLU A 446 -17.92 13.69 -14.66
CA GLU A 446 -16.84 14.50 -15.23
C GLU A 446 -15.46 13.84 -15.11
N GLY A 447 -15.36 12.67 -14.46
CA GLY A 447 -14.12 11.93 -14.30
C GLY A 447 -13.27 12.36 -13.09
N THR A 448 -13.83 13.18 -12.20
CA THR A 448 -13.14 13.69 -11.01
C THR A 448 -13.27 12.69 -9.85
N VAL A 449 -12.14 12.34 -9.26
CA VAL A 449 -12.09 11.50 -8.06
C VAL A 449 -12.63 12.28 -6.85
N GLN A 450 -13.59 11.68 -6.14
CA GLN A 450 -14.25 12.26 -4.97
C GLN A 450 -13.68 11.72 -3.64
N ASP A 451 -13.14 10.50 -3.66
CA ASP A 451 -12.56 9.84 -2.49
C ASP A 451 -11.08 10.18 -2.35
N LEU A 452 -10.72 11.04 -1.39
CA LEU A 452 -9.36 11.61 -1.30
C LEU A 452 -8.64 11.21 -0.02
N THR A 453 -9.23 10.31 0.76
CA THR A 453 -8.68 9.88 2.06
C THR A 453 -8.40 8.39 2.04
N VAL A 454 -7.33 7.96 2.70
CA VAL A 454 -6.93 6.54 2.60
C VAL A 454 -7.97 5.57 3.14
N ARG A 455 -8.87 6.01 4.02
CA ARG A 455 -9.96 5.20 4.57
C ARG A 455 -11.21 5.16 3.68
N SER A 456 -11.30 5.99 2.65
CA SER A 456 -12.43 5.96 1.73
C SER A 456 -12.29 4.92 0.62
N PHE A 457 -11.12 4.28 0.49
CA PHE A 457 -10.91 3.15 -0.44
C PHE A 457 -11.47 1.83 0.10
N ASP A 458 -11.96 1.84 1.35
CA ASP A 458 -12.60 0.72 2.03
C ASP A 458 -11.77 -0.59 2.01
N VAL A 459 -10.45 -0.46 2.13
CA VAL A 459 -9.53 -1.59 2.36
C VAL A 459 -9.86 -2.26 3.69
N VAL A 460 -10.04 -3.59 3.64
CA VAL A 460 -10.49 -4.42 4.76
C VAL A 460 -9.55 -4.34 5.97
N ARG A 461 -10.12 -4.29 7.18
CA ARG A 461 -9.35 -4.18 8.44
C ARG A 461 -8.81 -5.53 8.91
N ALA A 462 -7.87 -5.48 9.85
CA ALA A 462 -7.26 -6.68 10.46
C ALA A 462 -8.27 -7.69 11.01
N THR A 463 -9.35 -7.22 11.66
CA THR A 463 -10.38 -8.10 12.24
C THR A 463 -11.42 -8.61 11.24
N GLU A 464 -11.42 -8.06 10.03
CA GLU A 464 -12.35 -8.39 8.95
C GLU A 464 -11.67 -9.24 7.87
N THR A 465 -10.34 -9.43 7.97
CA THR A 465 -9.58 -10.28 7.06
C THR A 465 -9.77 -11.73 7.48
N PRO A 466 -10.20 -12.63 6.57
CA PRO A 466 -10.30 -14.05 6.87
C PRO A 466 -8.92 -14.66 7.17
N SER A 467 -8.89 -15.81 7.83
CA SER A 467 -7.70 -16.65 7.91
C SER A 467 -7.21 -17.02 6.52
N ILE A 468 -5.90 -16.96 6.31
CA ILE A 468 -5.25 -17.31 5.04
C ILE A 468 -4.19 -18.38 5.30
N GLU A 469 -4.42 -19.56 4.73
CA GLU A 469 -3.49 -20.68 4.71
C GLU A 469 -2.81 -20.75 3.34
N VAL A 470 -1.48 -20.86 3.34
CA VAL A 470 -0.67 -20.93 2.13
C VAL A 470 0.16 -22.21 2.16
N VAL A 471 0.00 -23.04 1.13
CA VAL A 471 0.84 -24.19 0.84
C VAL A 471 1.74 -23.83 -0.34
N ILE A 472 3.05 -23.91 -0.15
CA ILE A 472 4.04 -23.72 -1.21
C ILE A 472 4.32 -25.09 -1.83
N GLU A 473 4.13 -25.23 -3.13
CA GLU A 473 4.49 -26.45 -3.85
C GLU A 473 6.01 -26.57 -3.94
N PRO A 474 6.59 -27.72 -3.57
CA PRO A 474 8.02 -27.94 -3.71
C PRO A 474 8.39 -28.02 -5.19
N ASP A 475 9.26 -27.12 -5.62
CA ASP A 475 9.81 -27.07 -6.98
C ASP A 475 11.22 -26.47 -6.93
N ASP A 476 12.16 -27.09 -7.64
CA ASP A 476 13.55 -26.64 -7.75
C ASP A 476 13.81 -25.89 -9.08
N SER A 477 12.75 -25.57 -9.82
CA SER A 477 12.83 -24.80 -11.06
C SER A 477 13.17 -23.32 -10.81
N GLU A 478 13.44 -22.58 -11.89
CA GLU A 478 13.82 -21.17 -11.79
C GLU A 478 12.72 -20.36 -11.07
N PRO A 479 13.08 -19.59 -10.04
CA PRO A 479 12.10 -18.88 -9.22
C PRO A 479 11.38 -17.79 -10.02
N CYS A 480 10.06 -17.76 -9.93
CA CYS A 480 9.20 -16.75 -10.57
C CYS A 480 8.22 -16.13 -9.56
N ASN A 481 7.48 -15.09 -9.96
CA ASN A 481 6.46 -14.46 -9.12
C ASN A 481 5.30 -15.44 -8.86
N GLY A 482 4.92 -15.65 -7.60
CA GLY A 482 3.77 -16.49 -7.25
C GLY A 482 2.54 -15.69 -6.81
N SER A 483 2.75 -14.50 -6.22
CA SER A 483 1.69 -13.75 -5.57
C SER A 483 0.66 -13.16 -6.53
N ASP A 484 1.01 -12.92 -7.80
CA ASP A 484 0.06 -12.45 -8.80
C ASP A 484 -0.93 -13.55 -9.21
N ALA A 485 -0.47 -14.81 -9.34
CA ALA A 485 -1.34 -15.96 -9.54
C ALA A 485 -2.28 -16.15 -8.35
N VAL A 486 -1.75 -16.02 -7.11
CA VAL A 486 -2.54 -16.06 -5.88
C VAL A 486 -3.61 -14.97 -5.87
N PHE A 487 -3.27 -13.73 -6.22
CA PHE A 487 -4.21 -12.62 -6.28
C PHE A 487 -5.39 -12.93 -7.21
N ALA A 488 -5.12 -13.39 -8.43
CA ALA A 488 -6.17 -13.72 -9.39
C ALA A 488 -7.01 -14.94 -8.98
N ALA A 489 -6.38 -16.01 -8.46
CA ALA A 489 -7.07 -17.20 -7.99
C ALA A 489 -8.01 -16.88 -6.81
N VAL A 490 -7.55 -16.10 -5.83
CA VAL A 490 -8.35 -15.71 -4.67
C VAL A 490 -9.48 -14.76 -5.08
N ALA A 491 -9.26 -13.83 -6.01
CA ALA A 491 -10.33 -12.97 -6.51
C ALA A 491 -11.45 -13.80 -7.17
N ALA A 492 -11.09 -14.73 -8.05
CA ALA A 492 -12.03 -15.64 -8.69
C ALA A 492 -12.77 -16.53 -7.69
N ALA A 493 -12.06 -17.14 -6.74
CA ALA A 493 -12.63 -18.00 -5.70
C ALA A 493 -13.58 -17.22 -4.76
N THR A 494 -13.20 -16.01 -4.37
CA THR A 494 -14.03 -15.14 -3.54
C THR A 494 -15.33 -14.79 -4.26
N TRP A 495 -15.24 -14.39 -5.53
CA TRP A 495 -16.41 -14.02 -6.30
C TRP A 495 -17.36 -15.19 -6.54
N LEU A 496 -16.83 -16.36 -6.90
CA LEU A 496 -17.60 -17.60 -7.03
C LEU A 496 -18.31 -17.99 -5.73
N ASN A 497 -17.60 -17.94 -4.59
CA ASN A 497 -18.17 -18.24 -3.28
C ASN A 497 -19.33 -17.28 -2.92
N ARG A 498 -19.29 -16.04 -3.41
CA ARG A 498 -20.37 -15.05 -3.24
C ARG A 498 -21.51 -15.21 -4.25
N GLY A 499 -21.51 -16.26 -5.07
CA GLY A 499 -22.55 -16.53 -6.07
C GLY A 499 -22.37 -15.75 -7.38
N ALA A 500 -21.17 -15.24 -7.64
CA ALA A 500 -20.80 -14.50 -8.84
C ALA A 500 -21.77 -13.35 -9.22
N PRO A 501 -22.11 -12.42 -8.31
CA PRO A 501 -22.97 -11.29 -8.64
C PRO A 501 -22.36 -10.41 -9.73
N GLU A 502 -23.20 -9.78 -10.55
CA GLU A 502 -22.78 -8.97 -11.71
C GLU A 502 -21.81 -7.84 -11.37
N SER A 503 -21.83 -7.29 -10.15
CA SER A 503 -21.04 -6.10 -9.80
C SER A 503 -20.11 -6.32 -8.61
N TRP A 504 -18.90 -5.76 -8.72
CA TRP A 504 -17.97 -5.58 -7.59
C TRP A 504 -17.93 -4.12 -7.13
N PRO A 505 -17.75 -3.87 -5.81
CA PRO A 505 -17.61 -4.87 -4.75
C PRO A 505 -18.93 -5.59 -4.41
N THR A 506 -18.84 -6.82 -3.89
CA THR A 506 -20.03 -7.65 -3.56
C THR A 506 -20.72 -7.27 -2.24
N ALA A 507 -20.18 -6.29 -1.51
CA ALA A 507 -20.39 -6.04 -0.08
C ALA A 507 -19.92 -7.20 0.81
N THR A 508 -19.27 -6.86 1.94
CA THR A 508 -18.71 -7.81 2.93
C THR A 508 -19.79 -8.54 3.72
#